data_AF-A0A7I7XD08-F1
#
_entry.id   AF-A0A7I7XD08-F1
#
_cell.length_a   1.000
_cell.length_b   1.000
_cell.length_c   1.000
_cell.angle_alpha   90.00
_cell.angle_beta   90.00
_cell.angle_gamma   90.00
#
_symmetry.space_group_name_H-M   'P 1'
#
loop_
_entity.id
_entity.type
_entity.pdbx_description
1 polymer ?
#
loop_
_entity_poly.entity_id
_entity_poly.type
_entity_poly.pdbx_seq_one_letter_code
_entity_poly.pdbx_strand_id
1 'polypeptide(L)'
;MNEMFRDVYPDVPLPKSVWRWMDSAQHRLAGSGAVRALSVVDLLICGIAAARDLVILHDDNDYELAERHLPGIRVRRVVRPGQRLTGGAP
;
A
#
# COMPACT_ATOMS: atom_id res chain seq x y z
N MET A 1 2.99 -9.41 20.04
CA MET A 1 1.97 -9.75 19.02
C MET A 1 1.38 -11.09 19.43
N ASN A 2 0.09 -11.13 19.76
CA ASN A 2 -0.56 -12.30 20.36
C ASN A 2 -0.90 -13.34 19.27
N GLU A 3 -1.00 -14.63 19.61
CA GLU A 3 -1.27 -15.71 18.65
C GLU A 3 -2.49 -15.43 17.77
N MET A 4 -3.60 -14.99 18.38
CA MET A 4 -4.83 -14.60 17.67
C MET A 4 -4.59 -13.59 16.52
N PHE A 5 -3.64 -12.67 16.67
CA PHE A 5 -3.39 -11.66 15.65
C PHE A 5 -2.71 -12.25 14.41
N ARG A 6 -1.88 -13.28 14.59
CA ARG A 6 -1.25 -14.01 13.47
C ARG A 6 -2.24 -14.89 12.73
N ASP A 7 -3.24 -15.42 13.44
CA ASP A 7 -4.29 -16.22 12.82
C ASP A 7 -5.20 -15.36 11.91
N VAL A 8 -5.45 -14.11 12.31
CA VAL A 8 -6.28 -13.16 11.54
C VAL A 8 -5.46 -12.46 10.44
N TYR A 9 -4.18 -12.17 10.69
CA TYR A 9 -3.26 -11.51 9.76
C TYR A 9 -2.01 -12.37 9.56
N PRO A 10 -2.08 -13.40 8.68
CA PRO A 10 -0.95 -14.28 8.44
C PRO A 10 0.19 -13.56 7.73
N ASP A 11 1.42 -13.98 8.02
CA ASP A 11 2.61 -13.45 7.35
C ASP A 11 2.57 -13.73 5.85
N VAL A 12 2.92 -12.72 5.05
CA VAL A 12 2.95 -12.83 3.59
C VAL A 12 4.41 -12.88 3.11
N PRO A 13 4.84 -13.93 2.38
CA PRO A 13 6.22 -14.03 1.93
C PRO A 13 6.57 -12.95 0.91
N LEU A 14 7.69 -12.26 1.14
CA LEU A 14 8.25 -11.25 0.24
C LEU A 14 8.89 -11.92 -0.99
N PRO A 15 8.34 -11.74 -2.21
CA PRO A 15 8.92 -12.32 -3.40
C PRO A 15 10.20 -11.57 -3.80
N LYS A 16 11.24 -12.29 -4.26
CA LYS A 16 12.49 -11.66 -4.74
C LYS A 16 12.26 -10.69 -5.92
N SER A 17 11.19 -10.88 -6.68
CA SER A 17 10.81 -10.00 -7.80
C SER A 17 10.30 -8.62 -7.36
N VAL A 18 10.07 -8.40 -6.05
CA VAL A 18 9.54 -7.14 -5.52
C VAL A 18 10.45 -5.95 -5.86
N TRP A 19 11.77 -6.14 -5.87
CA TRP A 19 12.72 -5.07 -6.17
C TRP A 19 12.50 -4.46 -7.56
N ARG A 20 12.32 -5.32 -8.57
CA ARG A 20 12.01 -4.90 -9.95
C ARG A 20 10.66 -4.19 -10.06
N TRP A 21 9.69 -4.61 -9.24
CA TRP A 21 8.40 -3.93 -9.14
C TRP A 21 8.57 -2.54 -8.53
N MET A 22 9.38 -2.40 -7.47
CA MET A 22 9.64 -1.12 -6.80
C MET A 22 10.36 -0.13 -7.73
N ASP A 23 11.33 -0.57 -8.53
CA ASP A 23 11.98 0.28 -9.52
C ASP A 23 10.97 0.83 -10.54
N SER A 24 10.08 -0.04 -11.02
CA SER A 24 9.01 0.33 -11.96
C SER A 24 8.00 1.29 -11.33
N ALA A 25 7.65 1.08 -10.05
CA ALA A 25 6.75 1.94 -9.30
C ALA A 25 7.36 3.34 -9.08
N GLN A 26 8.61 3.41 -8.65
CA GLN A 26 9.33 4.67 -8.47
C GLN A 26 9.46 5.44 -9.78
N HIS A 27 9.73 4.76 -10.89
CA HIS A 27 9.76 5.39 -12.20
C HIS A 27 8.40 6.03 -12.58
N ARG A 28 7.29 5.33 -12.32
CA ARG A 28 5.93 5.85 -12.58
C ARG A 28 5.60 7.05 -11.70
N LEU A 29 5.89 6.96 -10.40
CA LEU A 29 5.66 8.05 -9.45
C LEU A 29 6.48 9.29 -9.79
N ALA A 30 7.73 9.09 -10.23
CA ALA A 30 8.55 10.18 -10.71
C ALA A 30 7.98 10.84 -11.97
N GLY A 31 7.50 10.02 -12.91
CA GLY A 31 6.83 10.50 -14.12
C GLY A 31 5.53 11.28 -13.87
N SER A 32 4.85 11.04 -12.75
CA SER A 32 3.64 11.76 -12.35
C SER A 32 3.88 12.93 -11.39
N GLY A 33 5.15 13.28 -11.13
CA GLY A 33 5.51 14.35 -10.19
C GLY A 33 5.35 13.99 -8.70
N ALA A 34 4.99 12.74 -8.39
CA ALA A 34 4.86 12.22 -7.03
C ALA A 34 6.19 11.65 -6.51
N VAL A 35 7.29 12.37 -6.77
CA VAL A 35 8.63 11.95 -6.35
C VAL A 35 8.72 11.95 -4.82
N ARG A 36 9.23 10.86 -4.24
CA ARG A 36 9.37 10.64 -2.78
C ARG A 36 8.04 10.59 -2.00
N ALA A 37 6.92 10.31 -2.66
CA ALA A 37 5.63 10.19 -1.99
C ALA A 37 5.44 8.87 -1.21
N LEU A 38 6.36 7.92 -1.31
CA LEU A 38 6.33 6.64 -0.59
C LEU A 38 7.72 6.33 -0.05
N SER A 39 7.82 5.82 1.17
CA SER A 39 9.07 5.28 1.69
C SER A 39 9.43 3.95 1.02
N VAL A 40 10.67 3.48 1.23
CA VAL A 40 11.10 2.15 0.76
C VAL A 40 10.22 1.03 1.34
N VAL A 41 9.79 1.18 2.60
CA VAL A 41 8.94 0.20 3.27
C VAL A 41 7.53 0.21 2.68
N ASP A 42 6.96 1.39 2.39
CA ASP A 42 5.64 1.48 1.76
C ASP A 42 5.64 0.89 0.35
N LEU A 43 6.72 1.10 -0.40
CA LEU A 43 6.91 0.48 -1.72
C LEU A 43 7.01 -1.06 -1.62
N LEU A 44 7.66 -1.59 -0.58
CA LEU A 44 7.70 -3.05 -0.34
C LEU A 44 6.31 -3.59 -0.02
N ILE A 45 5.55 -2.91 0.86
CA ILE A 45 4.17 -3.28 1.22
C ILE A 45 3.29 -3.28 -0.03
N CYS A 46 3.37 -2.22 -0.85
CA CYS A 46 2.63 -2.12 -2.11
C CYS A 46 3.02 -3.23 -3.09
N GLY A 47 4.32 -3.54 -3.22
CA GLY A 47 4.79 -4.60 -4.11
C GLY A 47 4.31 -5.99 -3.70
N ILE A 48 4.26 -6.27 -2.38
CA ILE A 48 3.67 -7.51 -1.86
C ILE A 48 2.17 -7.55 -2.15
N ALA A 49 1.45 -6.46 -1.87
CA ALA A 49 0.02 -6.38 -2.07
C ALA A 49 -0.37 -6.61 -3.53
N ALA A 50 0.33 -5.96 -4.47
CA ALA A 50 0.14 -6.14 -5.90
C ALA A 50 0.44 -7.59 -6.35
N ALA A 51 1.49 -8.21 -5.81
CA ALA A 51 1.87 -9.57 -6.19
C ALA A 51 0.91 -10.65 -5.65
N ARG A 52 0.15 -10.35 -4.60
CA ARG A 52 -0.72 -11.29 -3.88
C ARG A 52 -2.20 -10.92 -3.93
N ASP A 53 -2.55 -9.92 -4.72
CA ASP A 53 -3.91 -9.39 -4.85
C ASP A 53 -4.56 -8.99 -3.50
N LEU A 54 -3.76 -8.37 -2.61
CA LEU A 54 -4.20 -7.98 -1.27
C LEU A 54 -4.68 -6.52 -1.23
N VAL A 55 -5.54 -6.23 -0.26
CA VAL A 55 -5.95 -4.86 0.08
C VAL A 55 -5.09 -4.37 1.24
N ILE A 56 -4.45 -3.21 1.09
CA ILE A 56 -3.65 -2.60 2.15
C ILE A 56 -4.58 -1.85 3.11
N LEU A 57 -4.54 -2.24 4.38
CA LEU A 57 -5.21 -1.51 5.45
C LEU A 57 -4.26 -0.44 5.99
N HIS A 58 -4.66 0.83 5.96
CA HIS A 58 -3.75 1.93 6.30
C HIS A 58 -4.46 3.08 7.04
N ASP A 59 -3.67 3.93 7.69
CA ASP A 59 -4.03 5.24 8.26
C ASP A 59 -3.48 6.38 7.38
N ASP A 60 -2.37 6.10 6.67
CA ASP A 60 -1.52 7.09 6.00
C ASP A 60 -1.96 7.44 4.57
N ASN A 61 -1.95 8.72 4.21
CA ASN A 61 -2.40 9.21 2.91
C ASN A 61 -1.51 8.75 1.74
N ASP A 62 -0.26 8.36 2.00
CA ASP A 62 0.68 7.91 0.98
C ASP A 62 0.14 6.69 0.21
N TYR A 63 -0.64 5.82 0.87
CA TYR A 63 -1.28 4.66 0.26
C TYR A 63 -2.42 5.01 -0.69
N GLU A 64 -3.17 6.08 -0.44
CA GLU A 64 -4.18 6.57 -1.39
C GLU A 64 -3.51 7.16 -2.63
N LEU A 65 -2.34 7.79 -2.46
CA LEU A 65 -1.55 8.24 -3.59
C LEU A 65 -0.98 7.04 -4.38
N ALA A 66 -0.54 5.98 -3.69
CA ALA A 66 -0.15 4.73 -4.32
C ALA A 66 -1.28 4.14 -5.17
N GLU A 67 -2.50 4.05 -4.65
CA GLU A 67 -3.67 3.55 -5.39
C GLU A 67 -3.96 4.38 -6.66
N ARG A 68 -3.80 5.71 -6.59
CA ARG A 68 -4.01 6.59 -7.74
C ARG A 68 -2.99 6.40 -8.87
N HIS A 69 -1.74 6.07 -8.55
CA HIS A 69 -0.64 6.06 -9.53
C HIS A 69 -0.08 4.67 -9.88
N LEU A 70 -0.29 3.67 -9.02
CA LEU A 70 0.31 2.35 -9.16
C LEU A 70 -0.76 1.31 -9.50
N PRO A 71 -0.68 0.67 -10.68
CA PRO A 71 -1.68 -0.30 -11.10
C PRO A 71 -1.67 -1.54 -10.21
N GLY A 72 -2.86 -2.04 -9.88
CA GLY A 72 -3.04 -3.23 -9.06
C GLY A 72 -2.92 -3.00 -7.56
N ILE A 73 -2.74 -1.76 -7.12
CA ILE A 73 -2.84 -1.38 -5.71
C ILE A 73 -4.30 -1.13 -5.37
N ARG A 74 -4.74 -1.70 -4.24
CA ARG A 74 -6.03 -1.44 -3.62
C ARG A 74 -5.81 -1.14 -2.15
N VAL A 75 -6.42 -0.06 -1.65
CA VAL A 75 -6.22 0.36 -0.27
C VAL A 75 -7.55 0.61 0.43
N ARG A 76 -7.55 0.46 1.75
CA ARG A 76 -8.69 0.77 2.59
C ARG A 76 -8.23 1.46 3.86
N ARG A 77 -8.68 2.70 4.05
CA ARG A 77 -8.42 3.45 5.27
C ARG A 77 -9.08 2.79 6.47
N VAL A 78 -8.30 2.58 7.53
CA VAL A 78 -8.77 2.15 8.83
C VAL A 78 -9.24 3.38 9.58
N VAL A 79 -10.53 3.46 9.85
CA VAL A 79 -11.13 4.53 10.66
C VAL A 79 -11.57 3.98 11.99
N ARG A 80 -11.51 4.82 13.03
CA ARG A 80 -12.11 4.48 14.32
C ARG A 80 -13.63 4.35 14.14
N PRO A 81 -14.28 3.39 14.81
CA PRO A 81 -15.74 3.31 14.82
C PRO A 81 -16.35 4.66 15.23
N GLY A 82 -17.23 5.21 14.38
CA GLY A 82 -17.87 6.53 14.59
C GLY A 82 -17.21 7.71 13.88
N GLN A 83 -16.01 7.53 13.29
CA GLN A 83 -15.37 8.55 12.46
C GLN A 83 -15.87 8.40 11.01
N ARG A 84 -16.59 9.39 10.47
CA ARG A 84 -17.00 9.39 9.06
C ARG A 84 -15.76 9.38 8.16
N LEU A 85 -15.83 8.67 7.03
CA LEU A 85 -14.87 8.75 5.94
C LEU A 85 -14.94 10.16 5.32
N THR A 86 -14.37 11.16 5.97
CA THR A 86 -14.22 12.50 5.40
C THR A 86 -12.93 12.52 4.60
N GLY A 87 -13.00 12.25 3.30
CA GLY A 87 -11.80 12.36 2.46
C GLY A 87 -11.83 11.63 1.12
N GLY A 88 -12.95 11.63 0.40
CA GLY A 88 -12.89 11.54 -1.05
C GLY A 88 -12.94 12.98 -1.58
N ALA A 89 -11.84 13.49 -2.12
CA ALA A 89 -11.89 14.73 -2.90
C ALA A 89 -12.75 14.51 -4.17
N PRO A 90 -13.44 15.56 -4.67
CA PRO A 90 -14.46 15.47 -5.71
C PRO A 90 -13.96 14.97 -7.07
#